data_AF-A0A6G2DH33-F1
#
_entry.id   AF-A0A6G2DH33-F1
#
_cell.length_a   1.000
_cell.length_b   1.000
_cell.length_c   1.000
_cell.angle_alpha   90.00
_cell.angle_beta   90.00
_cell.angle_gamma   90.00
#
_symmetry.space_group_name_H-M   'P 1'
#
loop_
_entity.id
_entity.type
_entity.pdbx_description
1 polymer ?
#
loop_
_entity_poly.entity_id
_entity_poly.type
_entity_poly.pdbx_seq_one_letter_code
_entity_poly.pdbx_strand_id
1 'polypeptide(L)'
;MLIETVLMCQHYGLSVCVTTQVGCNIGCTFCASGLIKKQRDLNNGEIVAQIMLVQKYFDERGQDERVSHIVVMGIGEPFDNYN
;
A
#
# COMPACT_ATOMS: atom_id res chain seq x y z
N MET A 1 -2.30 15.37 -2.45
CA MET A 1 -1.92 14.56 -1.27
C MET A 1 -1.53 13.18 -1.75
N LEU A 2 -0.44 12.60 -1.26
CA LEU A 2 0.16 11.38 -1.83
C LEU A 2 -0.35 10.10 -1.14
N ILE A 3 -0.61 9.07 -1.94
CA ILE A 3 -0.71 7.66 -1.51
C ILE A 3 0.60 7.01 -1.97
N GLU A 4 1.20 6.19 -1.11
CA GLU A 4 2.46 5.52 -1.41
C GLU A 4 2.26 4.01 -1.49
N THR A 5 2.94 3.37 -2.43
CA THR A 5 2.95 1.93 -2.65
C THR A 5 4.38 1.52 -2.94
N VAL A 6 4.83 0.44 -2.29
CA VAL A 6 6.20 -0.06 -2.47
C VAL A 6 6.17 -1.46 -3.05
N LEU A 7 6.87 -1.64 -4.17
CA LEU A 7 7.15 -2.95 -4.74
C LEU A 7 8.50 -3.46 -4.19
N MET A 8 8.50 -4.69 -3.70
CA MET A 8 9.69 -5.38 -3.19
C MET A 8 9.88 -6.71 -3.92
N CYS A 9 11.03 -6.86 -4.57
CA CYS A 9 11.42 -8.12 -5.22
C CYS A 9 12.09 -9.03 -4.20
N GLN A 10 11.48 -10.18 -3.92
CA GLN A 10 12.00 -11.18 -2.99
C GLN A 10 12.34 -12.46 -3.74
N HIS A 11 13.19 -13.31 -3.15
CA HIS A 11 13.54 -14.61 -3.72
C HIS A 11 12.33 -15.56 -3.88
N TYR A 12 11.29 -15.36 -3.08
CA TYR A 12 10.03 -16.10 -3.13
C TYR A 12 8.94 -15.40 -3.97
N GLY A 13 9.26 -14.28 -4.61
CA GLY A 13 8.34 -13.55 -5.50
C GLY A 13 8.17 -12.07 -5.18
N LEU A 14 7.19 -11.44 -5.81
CA LEU A 14 6.95 -10.01 -5.71
C LEU A 14 5.97 -9.68 -4.59
N SER A 15 6.40 -8.80 -3.69
CA SER A 15 5.59 -8.31 -2.57
C SER A 15 5.24 -6.85 -2.78
N VAL A 16 3.96 -6.52 -2.63
CA VAL A 16 3.47 -5.14 -2.70
C VAL A 16 3.02 -4.68 -1.32
N CYS A 17 3.62 -3.58 -0.86
CA CYS A 17 3.20 -2.87 0.33
C CYS A 17 2.10 -1.87 -0.01
N VAL A 18 0.91 -2.08 0.54
CA VAL A 18 -0.26 -1.25 0.30
C VAL A 18 -0.57 -0.33 1.47
N THR A 19 -0.97 0.89 1.14
CA THR A 19 -1.47 1.92 2.05
C THR A 19 -2.97 1.78 2.22
N THR A 20 -3.49 2.01 3.43
CA THR A 20 -4.94 1.93 3.74
C THR A 20 -5.57 3.28 4.04
N GLN A 21 -4.78 4.28 4.42
CA GLN A 21 -5.27 5.59 4.83
C GLN A 21 -4.34 6.72 4.37
N VAL A 22 -4.86 7.94 4.33
CA VAL A 22 -4.05 9.15 4.14
C VAL A 22 -3.77 9.78 5.51
N GLY A 23 -2.56 9.57 6.01
CA GLY A 23 -2.18 9.87 7.39
C GLY A 23 -2.59 8.75 8.36
N CYS A 24 -2.21 8.86 9.63
CA CYS A 24 -2.54 7.84 10.65
C CYS A 24 -2.82 8.50 12.01
N ASN A 25 -3.92 8.10 12.67
CA ASN A 25 -4.33 8.66 13.96
C ASN A 25 -3.72 7.96 15.17
N ILE A 26 -3.02 6.84 14.99
CA ILE A 26 -2.43 6.09 16.10
C ILE A 26 -1.34 6.90 16.83
N GLY A 27 -0.64 7.79 16.12
CA GLY A 27 0.33 8.70 16.75
C GLY A 27 1.60 7.99 17.26
N CYS A 28 2.02 6.91 16.61
CA CYS A 28 3.28 6.22 16.92
C CYS A 28 4.47 7.19 16.79
N THR A 29 5.25 7.37 17.85
CA THR A 29 6.33 8.36 17.94
C THR A 29 7.49 8.11 16.97
N PHE A 30 7.66 6.87 16.52
CA PHE A 30 8.71 6.45 15.57
C PHE A 30 8.24 6.43 14.11
N CYS A 31 6.94 6.64 13.85
CA CYS A 31 6.37 6.54 12.50
C CYS A 31 6.19 7.94 11.91
N ALA A 32 6.82 8.22 10.76
CA ALA A 32 6.65 9.50 10.07
C ALA A 32 5.18 9.77 9.71
N SER A 33 4.43 8.72 9.36
CA SER A 33 2.99 8.81 9.05
C SER A 33 2.13 9.14 10.28
N GLY A 34 2.62 8.85 11.49
CA GLY A 34 1.95 9.22 12.75
C GLY A 34 2.10 10.70 13.12
N LEU A 35 3.01 11.43 12.47
CA LEU A 35 3.13 12.89 12.62
C LEU A 35 1.97 13.63 11.91
N ILE A 36 1.38 12.99 10.90
CA ILE A 36 0.28 13.55 10.11
C ILE A 36 -1.03 12.90 10.58
N LYS A 37 -1.95 13.72 11.10
CA LYS A 37 -3.28 13.23 11.47
C LYS A 37 -3.99 12.59 10.27
N LYS A 38 -4.73 11.50 10.52
CA LYS A 38 -5.58 10.84 9.53
C LYS A 38 -6.55 11.86 8.94
N GLN A 39 -6.59 11.91 7.62
CA GLN A 39 -7.52 12.78 6.90
C GLN A 39 -8.73 12.02 6.39
N ARG A 40 -8.48 10.85 5.80
CA ARG A 40 -9.52 9.95 5.31
C ARG A 40 -9.01 8.52 5.16
N ASP A 41 -9.96 7.61 5.11
CA ASP A 41 -9.76 6.23 4.68
C ASP A 41 -9.66 6.14 3.15
N LEU A 42 -8.89 5.17 2.67
CA LEU A 42 -8.94 4.77 1.27
C LEU A 42 -10.13 3.86 1.04
N ASN A 43 -10.77 4.00 -0.12
CA ASN A 43 -11.79 3.05 -0.54
C ASN A 43 -11.16 1.74 -1.05
N ASN A 44 -11.95 0.66 -1.09
CA ASN A 44 -11.49 -0.66 -1.56
C ASN A 44 -10.92 -0.62 -2.98
N GLY A 45 -11.45 0.25 -3.84
CA GLY A 45 -10.93 0.47 -5.19
C GLY A 45 -9.54 1.12 -5.20
N GLU A 46 -9.27 2.08 -4.31
CA GLU A 46 -7.98 2.74 -4.16
C GLU A 46 -6.92 1.78 -3.61
N ILE A 47 -7.29 0.88 -2.69
CA ILE A 47 -6.38 -0.15 -2.17
C ILE A 47 -6.03 -1.16 -3.27
N VAL A 48 -7.05 -1.67 -4.00
CA VAL A 48 -6.83 -2.60 -5.11
C VAL A 48 -6.07 -1.94 -6.26
N ALA A 49 -6.33 -0.66 -6.55
CA ALA A 49 -5.63 0.08 -7.60
C ALA A 49 -4.11 0.11 -7.39
N GLN A 50 -3.64 0.17 -6.14
CA GLN A 50 -2.21 0.12 -5.83
C GLN A 50 -1.57 -1.19 -6.35
N ILE A 51 -2.26 -2.32 -6.16
CA ILE A 51 -1.79 -3.64 -6.62
C ILE A 51 -1.87 -3.73 -8.15
N MET A 52 -2.99 -3.29 -8.72
CA MET A 52 -3.24 -3.34 -10.16
C MET A 52 -2.27 -2.46 -10.95
N LEU A 53 -1.87 -1.30 -10.41
CA LEU A 53 -0.87 -0.43 -11.01
C LEU A 53 0.50 -1.11 -11.08
N VAL A 54 0.88 -1.85 -10.03
CA VAL A 54 2.13 -2.62 -10.02
C VAL A 54 2.07 -3.78 -11.02
N GLN A 55 0.97 -4.53 -11.07
CA GLN A 55 0.83 -5.61 -12.06
C GLN A 55 0.89 -5.05 -13.49
N LYS A 56 0.14 -3.98 -13.76
CA LYS A 56 0.15 -3.30 -15.06
C LYS A 56 1.56 -2.85 -15.47
N TYR A 57 2.37 -2.37 -14.53
CA TYR A 57 3.77 -2.00 -14.80
C TYR A 57 4.60 -3.18 -15.33
N PHE A 58 4.38 -4.41 -14.85
CA PHE A 58 5.06 -5.60 -15.36
C PHE A 58 4.48 -6.06 -16.70
N ASP A 59 3.16 -6.05 -16.83
CA ASP A 59 2.45 -6.43 -18.06
C ASP A 59 2.91 -5.56 -19.25
N GLU A 60 3.02 -4.23 -19.05
CA GLU A 60 3.47 -3.29 -20.08
C GLU A 60 4.95 -3.49 -20.49
N ARG A 61 5.75 -4.10 -19.62
CA ARG A 61 7.16 -4.43 -19.89
C ARG A 61 7.34 -5.81 -20.51
N GLY A 62 6.24 -6.55 -20.71
CA GLY A 62 6.27 -7.93 -21.20
C GLY A 62 7.00 -8.88 -20.26
N GLN A 63 7.07 -8.54 -18.97
CA GLN A 63 7.64 -9.40 -17.95
C GLN A 63 6.53 -10.31 -17.43
N ASP A 64 6.68 -11.63 -17.54
CA ASP A 64 5.74 -12.62 -17.03
C ASP A 64 5.86 -12.77 -15.50
N GLU A 65 5.84 -11.62 -14.82
CA GLU A 65 6.02 -11.46 -13.39
C GLU A 65 4.66 -11.16 -12.76
N ARG A 66 4.32 -11.92 -11.73
CA ARG A 66 3.03 -11.79 -11.03
C ARG A 66 3.24 -11.30 -9.60
N VAL A 67 2.47 -10.32 -9.19
CA VAL A 67 2.36 -9.94 -7.77
C VAL A 67 1.85 -11.15 -6.99
N SER A 68 2.71 -11.73 -6.15
CA SER A 68 2.42 -12.97 -5.42
C SER A 68 2.07 -12.73 -3.95
N HIS A 69 2.53 -11.62 -3.38
CA HIS A 69 2.33 -11.30 -1.97
C HIS A 69 1.86 -9.86 -1.81
N ILE A 70 0.94 -9.66 -0.87
CA ILE A 70 0.41 -8.34 -0.49
C ILE A 70 0.66 -8.18 1.00
N VAL A 71 1.31 -7.08 1.39
CA VAL A 71 1.52 -6.73 2.79
C VAL A 71 0.85 -5.40 3.07
N VAL A 72 0.04 -5.36 4.13
CA VAL A 72 -0.71 -4.16 4.53
C VAL A 72 0.10 -3.43 5.59
N MET A 73 1.18 -2.79 5.15
CA MET A 73 2.17 -2.13 6.02
C MET A 73 2.54 -0.73 5.51
N GLY A 74 1.72 -0.17 4.62
CA GLY A 74 1.88 1.19 4.12
C GLY A 74 1.41 2.22 5.14
N ILE A 75 0.90 3.34 4.66
CA ILE A 75 0.39 4.40 5.53
C ILE A 75 -1.00 4.00 6.08
N GLY A 76 -1.18 4.21 7.39
CA GLY A 76 -2.47 3.99 8.06
C GLY A 76 -2.46 2.78 9.01
N GLU A 77 -3.56 2.63 9.72
CA GLU A 77 -3.86 1.49 10.57
C GLU A 77 -4.96 0.65 9.89
N PRO A 78 -4.67 -0.57 9.41
CA PRO A 78 -5.63 -1.39 8.66
C PRO A 78 -6.91 -1.69 9.44
N PHE A 79 -6.81 -1.90 10.75
CA PHE A 79 -8.01 -2.18 11.56
C PHE A 79 -8.87 -0.93 11.80
N ASP A 80 -8.33 0.26 11.61
CA ASP A 80 -9.08 1.53 11.61
C ASP A 80 -9.76 1.80 10.25
N ASN A 81 -9.47 0.99 9.22
CA ASN A 81 -10.12 0.99 7.91
C ASN A 81 -10.57 -0.43 7.51
N TYR A 82 -11.47 -1.02 8.28
CA TYR A 82 -11.86 -2.43 8.14
C TYR A 82 -12.94 -2.70 7.06
N ASN A 83 -13.65 -1.68 6.58
CA ASN A 83 -14.83 -1.81 5.70
C ASN A 83 -14.49 -1.69 4.21
#